data_AF-A0A929ETK6-F1
#
_entry.id   AF-A0A929ETK6-F1
#
_cell.length_a   1.000
_cell.length_b   1.000
_cell.length_c   1.000
_cell.angle_alpha   90.00
_cell.angle_beta   90.00
_cell.angle_gamma   90.00
#
_symmetry.space_group_name_H-M   'P 1'
#
loop_
_entity.id
_entity.type
_entity.pdbx_description
1 polymer ?
#
loop_
_entity_poly.entity_id
_entity_poly.type
_entity_poly.pdbx_seq_one_letter_code
_entity_poly.pdbx_strand_id
1 'polypeptide(L)'
;HYDIVFMDMHMPIMDGIEATRKWREEEASRPDDIRKIPIIALTANVSDDDRLRCLNAGMNEFLSKPVSPERLGEILSIYCPKNIADPAES
;
A
#
# COMPACT_ATOMS: atom_id res chain seq x y z
N HIS A 1 0.69 -6.09 13.73
CA HIS A 1 0.05 -6.45 12.45
C HIS A 1 -0.49 -5.17 11.85
N TYR A 2 -0.23 -4.91 10.57
CA TYR A 2 -0.75 -3.72 9.88
C TYR A 2 -1.65 -4.18 8.74
N ASP A 3 -2.73 -3.42 8.48
CA ASP A 3 -3.71 -3.80 7.46
C ASP A 3 -3.44 -3.14 6.11
N ILE A 4 -2.70 -2.03 6.10
CA ILE A 4 -2.37 -1.26 4.90
C ILE A 4 -1.06 -0.50 5.11
N VAL A 5 -0.29 -0.33 4.04
CA VAL A 5 0.92 0.49 4.00
C VAL A 5 0.75 1.59 2.96
N PHE A 6 1.01 2.83 3.34
CA PHE A 6 1.15 3.94 2.41
C PHE A 6 2.65 4.18 2.16
N MET A 7 3.09 3.98 0.92
CA MET A 7 4.50 4.04 0.52
C MET A 7 4.79 5.32 -0.22
N ASP A 8 5.67 6.17 0.31
CA ASP A 8 6.13 7.36 -0.41
C ASP A 8 7.02 6.98 -1.60
N MET A 9 6.68 7.47 -2.79
CA MET A 9 7.47 7.24 -4.00
C MET A 9 8.76 8.07 -4.03
N HIS A 10 8.78 9.22 -3.34
CA HIS A 10 9.89 10.15 -3.37
C HIS A 10 10.57 10.20 -1.99
N MET A 11 11.45 9.23 -1.74
CA MET A 11 12.27 9.15 -0.53
C MET A 11 13.75 9.36 -0.85
N PRO A 12 14.55 9.94 0.07
CA PRO A 12 15.99 10.00 -0.10
C PRO A 12 16.60 8.59 0.00
N ILE A 13 17.70 8.36 -0.72
CA ILE A 13 18.52 7.12 -0.70
C ILE A 13 17.86 5.92 -1.41
N MET A 14 16.61 5.58 -1.09
CA MET A 14 15.86 4.46 -1.68
C MET A 14 14.46 4.91 -2.05
N ASP A 15 14.03 4.68 -3.29
CA ASP A 15 12.69 5.04 -3.72
C ASP A 15 11.63 4.01 -3.28
N GLY A 16 10.35 4.40 -3.36
CA GLY A 16 9.23 3.54 -2.96
C GLY A 16 9.10 2.26 -3.79
N ILE A 17 9.63 2.25 -5.04
CA ILE A 17 9.61 1.08 -5.93
C ILE A 17 10.59 0.05 -5.41
N GLU A 18 11.84 0.44 -5.16
CA GLU A 18 12.88 -0.43 -4.63
C GLU A 18 12.49 -0.97 -3.25
N ALA A 19 11.96 -0.10 -2.38
CA ALA A 19 11.45 -0.52 -1.06
C ALA A 19 10.34 -1.58 -1.19
N THR A 20 9.40 -1.38 -2.12
CA THR A 20 8.30 -2.34 -2.33
C THR A 20 8.80 -3.66 -2.89
N ARG A 21 9.76 -3.65 -3.82
CA ARG A 21 10.35 -4.89 -4.35
C ARG A 21 11.01 -5.72 -3.26
N LYS A 22 11.84 -5.09 -2.42
CA LYS A 22 12.48 -5.75 -1.28
C LYS A 22 11.45 -6.32 -0.31
N TRP A 23 10.39 -5.55 0.00
CA TRP A 23 9.29 -6.03 0.83
C TRP A 23 8.66 -7.31 0.23
N ARG A 24 8.31 -7.31 -1.06
CA ARG A 24 7.69 -8.47 -1.71
C ARG A 24 8.62 -9.68 -1.80
N GLU A 25 9.92 -9.47 -1.97
CA GLU A 25 10.94 -10.52 -1.91
C GLU A 25 11.02 -11.15 -0.51
N GLU A 26 11.03 -10.31 0.54
CA GLU A 26 11.00 -10.77 1.93
C GLU A 26 9.72 -11.54 2.26
N GLU A 27 8.56 -11.05 1.81
CA GLU A 27 7.27 -11.77 1.94
C GLU A 27 7.30 -13.13 1.24
N ALA A 28 7.87 -13.21 0.04
CA ALA A 28 8.00 -14.47 -0.70
C ALA A 28 8.94 -15.46 0.00
N SER A 29 9.94 -14.98 0.74
CA SER A 29 10.86 -15.81 1.51
C SER A 29 10.25 -16.39 2.81
N ARG A 30 9.07 -15.90 3.22
CA ARG A 30 8.37 -16.29 4.46
C ARG A 30 6.90 -16.63 4.22
N PRO A 31 6.59 -17.66 3.41
CA PRO A 31 5.24 -17.93 2.93
C PRO A 31 4.26 -18.35 4.04
N ASP A 32 4.75 -18.89 5.16
CA ASP A 32 3.90 -19.48 6.20
C ASP A 32 3.30 -18.47 7.19
N ASP A 33 3.74 -17.19 7.16
CA ASP A 33 3.47 -16.27 8.29
C ASP A 33 3.13 -14.82 7.89
N ILE A 34 3.01 -14.52 6.60
CA ILE A 34 2.75 -13.14 6.16
C ILE A 34 1.56 -13.08 5.20
N ARG A 35 0.42 -12.62 5.72
CA ARG A 35 -0.66 -12.07 4.88
C ARG A 35 -0.05 -10.93 4.05
N LYS A 36 -0.16 -11.01 2.72
CA LYS A 36 0.28 -9.92 1.83
C LYS A 36 -0.46 -8.64 2.20
N ILE A 37 0.26 -7.67 2.76
CA ILE A 37 -0.30 -6.38 3.13
C ILE A 37 -0.45 -5.53 1.86
N PRO A 38 -1.59 -4.88 1.63
CA PRO A 38 -1.75 -3.96 0.52
C PRO A 38 -0.83 -2.74 0.68
N ILE A 39 -0.08 -2.43 -0.38
CA ILE A 39 0.84 -1.29 -0.44
C ILE A 39 0.28 -0.27 -1.42
N ILE A 40 0.01 0.95 -0.94
CA ILE A 40 -0.58 2.05 -1.69
C ILE A 40 0.48 3.13 -1.88
N ALA A 41 0.84 3.43 -3.12
CA ALA A 41 1.83 4.46 -3.45
C ALA A 41 1.30 5.87 -3.12
N LEU A 42 2.13 6.72 -2.54
CA LEU A 42 1.89 8.16 -2.38
C LEU A 42 2.85 8.92 -3.30
N THR A 43 2.32 9.71 -4.22
CA THR A 43 3.12 10.33 -5.28
C THR A 43 2.62 11.72 -5.62
N ALA A 44 3.54 12.65 -5.94
CA ALA A 44 3.18 14.02 -6.30
C ALA A 44 2.73 14.17 -7.77
N ASN A 45 3.12 13.23 -8.63
CA ASN A 45 2.78 13.25 -10.06
C ASN A 45 2.77 11.81 -10.60
N VAL A 46 1.75 11.43 -11.36
CA VAL A 46 1.63 10.07 -11.91
C VAL A 46 1.52 10.15 -13.40
N SER A 47 2.59 9.77 -14.09
CA SER A 47 2.46 9.34 -15.48
C SER A 47 1.90 7.91 -15.53
N ASP A 48 1.33 7.52 -16.66
CA ASP A 48 0.90 6.13 -16.88
C ASP A 48 2.07 5.14 -16.75
N ASP A 49 3.29 5.58 -17.09
CA ASP A 49 4.53 4.80 -16.90
C ASP A 49 4.83 4.58 -15.41
N ASP A 50 4.74 5.63 -14.58
CA ASP A 50 4.94 5.52 -13.14
C ASP A 50 3.91 4.59 -12.51
N ARG A 51 2.66 4.65 -12.97
CA ARG A 51 1.61 3.72 -12.51
C ARG A 51 1.98 2.28 -12.84
N LEU A 52 2.44 2.01 -14.06
CA LEU A 52 2.85 0.68 -14.48
C LEU A 52 4.06 0.18 -13.66
N ARG A 53 5.04 1.05 -13.39
CA ARG A 53 6.21 0.73 -12.57
C ARG A 53 5.82 0.37 -11.13
N CYS A 54 4.87 1.10 -10.52
CA CYS A 54 4.33 0.80 -9.19
C CYS A 54 3.65 -0.58 -9.14
N LEU A 55 2.77 -0.85 -10.11
CA LEU A 55 2.06 -2.13 -10.19
C LEU A 55 3.03 -3.30 -10.40
N ASN A 56 4.01 -3.14 -11.29
CA ASN A 56 5.06 -4.14 -11.53
C ASN A 56 5.97 -4.36 -10.33
N ALA A 57 6.10 -3.38 -9.43
CA ALA A 57 6.82 -3.55 -8.17
C ALA A 57 6.03 -4.36 -7.13
N GLY A 58 4.72 -4.55 -7.33
CA GLY A 58 3.83 -5.26 -6.40
C GLY A 58 3.03 -4.33 -5.48
N MET A 59 2.88 -3.06 -5.85
CA MET A 59 1.92 -2.14 -5.22
C MET A 59 0.50 -2.42 -5.73
N ASN A 60 -0.49 -2.12 -4.90
CA ASN A 60 -1.90 -2.38 -5.19
C ASN A 60 -2.59 -1.18 -5.82
N GLU A 61 -2.28 0.02 -5.35
CA GLU A 61 -2.90 1.26 -5.83
C GLU A 61 -2.02 2.48 -5.56
N PHE A 62 -2.50 3.67 -5.91
CA PHE A 62 -1.80 4.92 -5.68
C PHE A 62 -2.75 6.05 -5.26
N LEU A 63 -2.18 7.03 -4.58
CA LEU A 63 -2.80 8.29 -4.18
C LEU A 63 -1.89 9.45 -4.59
N SER A 64 -2.46 10.45 -5.25
CA SER A 64 -1.76 11.69 -5.53
C SER A 64 -1.63 12.55 -4.25
N LYS A 65 -0.51 13.23 -4.12
CA LYS A 65 -0.26 14.25 -3.10
C LYS A 65 -0.66 15.63 -3.66
N PRO A 66 -1.32 16.51 -2.88
CA PRO A 66 -1.84 16.25 -1.53
C PRO A 66 -2.99 15.24 -1.53
N VAL A 67 -3.01 14.36 -0.52
CA VAL A 67 -3.99 13.27 -0.45
C VAL A 67 -5.38 13.81 -0.16
N SER A 68 -6.35 13.50 -1.02
CA SER A 68 -7.77 13.79 -0.80
C SER A 68 -8.33 12.88 0.30
N PRO A 69 -9.03 13.42 1.32
CA PRO A 69 -9.72 12.62 2.34
C PRO A 69 -10.74 11.64 1.75
N GLU A 70 -11.43 12.04 0.68
CA GLU A 70 -12.43 11.21 -0.02
C GLU A 70 -11.75 9.98 -0.64
N ARG A 71 -10.68 10.21 -1.41
CA ARG A 71 -9.94 9.11 -2.05
C ARG A 71 -9.24 8.21 -1.04
N LEU A 72 -8.74 8.77 0.06
CA LEU A 72 -8.21 7.99 1.18
C LEU A 72 -9.31 7.10 1.80
N GLY A 73 -10.51 7.64 2.01
CA GLY A 73 -11.65 6.88 2.52
C GLY A 73 -12.04 5.71 1.61
N GLU A 74 -12.05 5.91 0.30
CA GLU A 74 -12.28 4.85 -0.69
C GLU A 74 -11.25 3.72 -0.56
N ILE A 75 -9.95 4.05 -0.56
CA ILE A 75 -8.87 3.08 -0.37
C ILE A 75 -9.04 2.31 0.95
N LEU A 76 -9.29 3.00 2.06
CA LEU A 76 -9.48 2.35 3.35
C LEU A 76 -10.69 1.42 3.35
N SER A 77 -11.79 1.77 2.69
CA SER A 77 -12.97 0.90 2.59
C SER A 77 -12.72 -0.37 1.78
N ILE A 78 -11.84 -0.31 0.77
CA ILE A 78 -11.47 -1.45 -0.09
C ILE A 78 -10.50 -2.38 0.64
N TYR A 79 -9.44 -1.82 1.23
CA TYR A 79 -8.30 -2.59 1.73
C TYR A 79 -8.34 -2.85 3.25
N CYS A 80 -9.07 -2.03 4.00
CA CYS A 80 -9.34 -2.19 5.43
C CYS A 80 -10.85 -2.31 5.69
N PRO A 81 -11.53 -3.32 5.14
CA PRO A 81 -12.95 -3.52 5.44
C PRO A 81 -13.08 -3.64 6.95
N LYS A 82 -13.90 -2.78 7.57
CA LYS A 82 -14.17 -2.84 9.01
C LYS A 82 -14.49 -4.29 9.35
N ASN A 83 -13.69 -4.90 10.23
CA ASN A 83 -14.15 -6.10 10.90
C ASN A 83 -15.32 -5.64 11.77
N ILE A 84 -16.56 -5.84 11.31
CA ILE A 84 -17.76 -5.58 12.11
C ILE A 84 -17.91 -6.76 13.08
N ALA A 85 -16.94 -6.87 13.99
CA ALA A 85 -16.89 -7.67 15.21
C ALA A 85 -15.92 -6.88 16.11
N ASP A 86 -16.29 -6.17 17.16
CA ASP A 86 -17.35 -6.35 18.16
C ASP A 86 -17.78 -4.99 18.73
N PRO A 87 -19.07 -4.81 19.06
CA PRO A 87 -19.39 -4.59 20.46
C PRO A 87 -20.50 -5.56 20.91
N ALA A 88 -20.14 -6.82 21.08
CA ALA A 88 -20.87 -7.79 21.89
C ALA A 88 -19.90 -8.68 22.68
N GLU A 89 -18.90 -8.08 23.34
CA GLU A 89 -18.34 -8.67 24.56
C GLU A 89 -18.57 -7.73 25.75
N SER A 90 -19.51 -8.17 26.60
CA SER A 90 -19.95 -7.68 27.92
C SER A 90 -21.01 -6.57 27.97
#